data_AF-A0A7H4N6T7-F1
#
_entry.id   AF-A0A7H4N6T7-F1
#
_cell.length_a   1.000
_cell.length_b   1.000
_cell.length_c   1.000
_cell.angle_alpha   90.00
_cell.angle_beta   90.00
_cell.angle_gamma   90.00
#
_symmetry.space_group_name_H-M   'P 1'
#
loop_
_entity.id
_entity.type
_entity.pdbx_description
1 polymer ?
#
loop_
_entity_poly.entity_id
_entity_poly.type
_entity_poly.pdbx_seq_one_letter_code
_entity_poly.pdbx_strand_id
1 'polypeptide(L)'
;MQWMVDTVNSMANGFTMCTGSYGVRADNDLVDMIKQFGPRIYFTHLRSTLREENPKTFHEAAHLHGDVDMYEVVKAIVEEEHRRKAEGKEDLIPMRPDHGHQMLDDLKKKTNPAIPRLVA
;
A
#
# COMPACT_ATOMS: atom_id res chain seq x y z
N MET A 1 5.30 -12.26 6.15
CA MET A 1 6.28 -11.22 6.57
C MET A 1 7.23 -11.77 7.64
N GLN A 2 6.71 -12.36 8.73
CA GLN A 2 7.49 -12.93 9.84
C GLN A 2 8.70 -13.77 9.41
N TRP A 3 8.49 -14.77 8.55
CA TRP A 3 9.57 -15.64 8.08
C TRP A 3 10.79 -14.90 7.51
N MET A 4 10.60 -13.79 6.79
CA MET A 4 11.72 -13.01 6.27
C MET A 4 12.53 -12.38 7.40
N VAL A 5 11.87 -11.88 8.44
CA VAL A 5 12.51 -11.29 9.63
C VAL A 5 13.27 -12.36 10.41
N ASP A 6 12.67 -13.54 10.59
CA ASP A 6 13.30 -14.67 11.28
C ASP A 6 14.55 -15.16 10.53
N THR A 7 14.53 -15.09 9.20
CA THR A 7 15.65 -15.52 8.36
C THR A 7 16.81 -14.53 8.40
N VAL A 8 16.54 -13.22 8.39
CA VAL A 8 17.56 -12.17 8.46
C VAL A 8 17.06 -11.00 9.32
N ASN A 9 17.60 -10.89 10.54
CA ASN A 9 17.13 -9.89 11.52
C ASN A 9 17.71 -8.47 11.34
N SER A 10 18.50 -8.22 10.29
CA SER A 10 19.00 -6.86 9.98
C SER A 10 17.84 -5.91 9.68
N MET A 11 17.89 -4.66 10.17
CA MET A 11 16.88 -3.64 9.80
C MET A 11 16.91 -3.28 8.31
N ALA A 12 18.01 -3.55 7.60
CA ALA A 12 18.02 -3.41 6.14
C ALA A 12 17.06 -4.39 5.42
N ASN A 13 16.63 -5.47 6.10
CA ASN A 13 15.60 -6.38 5.62
C ASN A 13 14.21 -5.83 6.01
N GLY A 14 13.65 -5.03 5.11
CA GLY A 14 12.35 -4.39 5.29
C GLY A 14 11.35 -4.68 4.16
N PHE A 15 10.28 -3.91 4.17
CA PHE A 15 9.11 -4.14 3.33
C PHE A 15 8.65 -2.88 2.62
N THR A 16 8.16 -3.08 1.40
CA THR A 16 7.21 -2.16 0.77
C THR A 16 5.80 -2.62 1.14
N MET A 17 5.04 -1.76 1.82
CA MET A 17 3.63 -2.03 2.11
C MET A 17 2.77 -1.62 0.90
N CYS A 18 2.46 -2.59 0.05
CA CYS A 18 1.57 -2.39 -1.09
C CYS A 18 0.16 -2.88 -0.78
N THR A 19 -0.72 -1.93 -0.45
CA THR A 19 -2.10 -2.23 -0.06
C THR A 19 -2.91 -2.85 -1.18
N GLY A 20 -2.69 -2.42 -2.43
CA GLY A 20 -3.36 -3.02 -3.59
C GLY A 20 -2.89 -4.42 -3.96
N SER A 21 -1.75 -4.89 -3.43
CA SER A 21 -1.31 -6.28 -3.63
C SER A 21 -1.77 -7.15 -2.47
N TYR A 22 -1.46 -6.76 -1.24
CA TYR A 22 -1.86 -7.53 -0.06
C TYR A 22 -3.38 -7.54 0.14
N GLY A 23 -4.07 -6.45 -0.18
CA GLY A 23 -5.51 -6.29 -0.02
C GLY A 23 -6.37 -7.09 -0.99
N VAL A 24 -5.78 -7.75 -2.00
CA VAL A 24 -6.52 -8.64 -2.91
C VAL A 24 -7.18 -9.78 -2.14
N ARG A 25 -6.50 -10.34 -1.13
CA ARG A 25 -7.06 -11.40 -0.30
C ARG A 25 -7.67 -10.81 0.98
N ALA A 26 -8.89 -11.21 1.29
CA ALA A 26 -9.63 -10.73 2.46
C ALA A 26 -9.05 -11.20 3.81
N ASP A 27 -8.18 -12.21 3.82
CA ASP A 27 -7.55 -12.74 5.03
C ASP A 27 -6.28 -11.97 5.44
N ASN A 28 -5.84 -11.00 4.64
CA ASN A 28 -4.76 -10.09 5.03
C ASN A 28 -5.32 -8.85 5.73
N ASP A 29 -5.12 -8.78 7.04
CA ASP A 29 -5.37 -7.55 7.81
C ASP A 29 -4.21 -6.56 7.61
N LEU A 30 -4.43 -5.59 6.72
CA LEU A 30 -3.40 -4.63 6.34
C LEU A 30 -2.97 -3.74 7.52
N VAL A 31 -3.91 -3.39 8.40
CA VAL A 31 -3.63 -2.53 9.56
C VAL A 31 -2.79 -3.29 10.57
N ASP A 32 -3.12 -4.56 10.83
CA ASP A 32 -2.32 -5.41 11.71
C ASP A 32 -0.93 -5.70 11.12
N MET A 33 -0.82 -5.91 9.80
CA MET A 33 0.48 -6.01 9.13
C MET A 33 1.33 -4.74 9.32
N ILE A 34 0.73 -3.54 9.24
CA ILE A 34 1.41 -2.27 9.51
C ILE A 34 1.81 -2.18 10.98
N LYS A 35 0.96 -2.58 11.92
CA LYS A 35 1.26 -2.55 13.36
C LYS A 35 2.40 -3.49 13.74
N GLN A 36 2.40 -4.72 13.21
CA GLN A 36 3.42 -5.71 13.50
C GLN A 36 4.78 -5.38 12.86
N PHE A 37 4.77 -4.93 11.60
CA PHE A 37 5.98 -4.75 10.81
C PHE A 37 6.33 -3.28 10.52
N GLY A 38 5.62 -2.32 11.13
CA GLY A 38 5.79 -0.87 10.98
C GLY A 38 7.23 -0.40 11.03
N PRO A 39 8.06 -0.81 12.02
CA PRO A 39 9.47 -0.42 12.10
C PRO A 39 10.32 -0.85 10.90
N ARG A 40 9.83 -1.79 10.09
CA ARG A 40 10.47 -2.36 8.89
C ARG A 40 9.80 -1.95 7.58
N ILE A 41 8.76 -1.11 7.61
CA ILE A 41 8.14 -0.58 6.38
C ILE A 41 8.91 0.65 5.94
N TYR A 42 9.57 0.58 4.79
CA TYR A 42 10.40 1.67 4.26
C TYR A 42 9.82 2.35 3.03
N PHE A 43 8.73 1.81 2.49
CA PHE A 43 8.03 2.40 1.35
C PHE A 43 6.59 1.91 1.32
N THR A 44 5.67 2.70 0.77
CA THR A 44 4.27 2.32 0.61
C THR A 44 3.77 2.54 -0.81
N HIS A 45 2.97 1.60 -1.29
CA HIS A 45 2.13 1.77 -2.48
C HIS A 45 0.69 1.85 -1.98
N LEU A 46 0.13 3.05 -1.99
CA LEU A 46 -1.21 3.31 -1.49
C LEU A 46 -2.18 3.37 -2.67
N ARG A 47 -2.76 2.22 -3.00
CA ARG A 47 -3.86 2.04 -3.96
C ARG A 47 -4.86 1.01 -3.43
N SER A 48 -5.98 0.85 -4.11
CA SER A 48 -7.01 -0.12 -3.74
C SER A 48 -7.44 -0.97 -4.94
N THR A 49 -7.78 -2.22 -4.67
CA THR A 49 -8.45 -3.13 -5.60
C THR A 49 -9.86 -3.39 -5.11
N LEU A 50 -10.75 -3.82 -6.00
CA LEU A 50 -12.08 -4.27 -5.64
C LEU A 50 -12.29 -5.69 -6.15
N ARG A 51 -12.54 -6.64 -5.24
CA ARG A 51 -12.96 -8.00 -5.56
C ARG A 51 -14.37 -7.99 -6.15
N GLU A 52 -14.59 -8.92 -7.07
CA GLU A 52 -15.89 -9.13 -7.71
C GLU A 52 -16.63 -10.31 -7.06
N GLU A 53 -17.72 -10.78 -7.69
CA GLU A 53 -18.51 -11.91 -7.18
C GLU A 53 -17.66 -13.16 -6.96
N ASN A 54 -16.72 -13.44 -7.87
CA ASN A 54 -15.68 -14.42 -7.62
C ASN A 54 -14.55 -13.75 -6.81
N PRO A 55 -14.27 -14.19 -5.57
CA PRO A 55 -13.28 -13.53 -4.70
C PRO A 55 -11.83 -13.60 -5.21
N LYS A 56 -11.57 -14.37 -6.27
CA LYS A 56 -10.27 -14.42 -6.96
C LYS A 56 -10.18 -13.48 -8.16
N THR A 57 -11.31 -12.90 -8.57
CA THR A 57 -11.39 -11.87 -9.61
C THR A 57 -11.43 -10.51 -8.93
N PHE A 58 -10.64 -9.57 -9.42
CA PHE A 58 -10.59 -8.20 -8.92
C PHE A 58 -10.19 -7.25 -10.05
N HIS A 59 -10.50 -5.98 -9.88
CA HIS A 59 -9.99 -4.90 -10.72
C HIS A 59 -9.37 -3.78 -9.86
N GLU A 60 -8.56 -2.94 -10.50
CA GLU A 60 -8.04 -1.73 -9.86
C GLU A 60 -9.20 -0.76 -9.58
N ALA A 61 -9.36 -0.35 -8.33
CA ALA A 61 -10.40 0.58 -7.92
C ALA A 61 -9.85 2.01 -7.86
N ALA A 62 -10.75 3.01 -7.81
CA ALA A 62 -10.33 4.35 -7.39
C ALA A 62 -9.77 4.25 -5.95
N HIS A 63 -8.76 5.06 -5.61
CA HIS A 63 -7.94 4.87 -4.40
C HIS A 63 -8.75 4.76 -3.10
N LEU A 64 -9.89 5.44 -3.02
CA LEU A 64 -10.75 5.51 -1.84
C LEU A 64 -12.04 4.67 -1.95
N HIS A 65 -12.23 3.93 -3.04
CA HIS A 65 -13.49 3.22 -3.34
C HIS A 65 -13.26 1.73 -3.69
N GLY A 66 -12.29 1.09 -3.03
CA GLY A 66 -12.07 -0.36 -3.15
C GLY A 66 -12.14 -1.05 -1.79
N ASP A 67 -11.62 -2.28 -1.73
CA ASP A 67 -11.62 -3.10 -0.51
C ASP A 67 -10.68 -2.60 0.59
N VAL A 68 -9.68 -1.80 0.23
CA VAL A 68 -8.76 -1.20 1.20
C VAL A 68 -9.44 -0.04 1.91
N ASP A 69 -9.58 -0.15 3.24
CA ASP A 69 -9.87 1.00 4.10
C ASP A 69 -8.64 1.91 4.14
N MET A 70 -8.57 2.82 3.17
CA MET A 70 -7.42 3.71 3.01
C MET A 70 -7.25 4.65 4.21
N TYR A 71 -8.34 4.96 4.92
CA TYR A 71 -8.27 5.79 6.12
C TYR A 71 -7.51 5.08 7.24
N GLU A 72 -7.91 3.86 7.59
CA GLU A 72 -7.24 3.11 8.66
C GLU A 72 -5.79 2.74 8.29
N VAL A 73 -5.52 2.44 7.01
CA VAL A 73 -4.15 2.24 6.51
C VAL A 73 -3.28 3.48 6.71
N VAL A 74 -3.72 4.64 6.21
CA VAL A 74 -2.94 5.88 6.31
C VAL A 74 -2.76 6.28 7.76
N LYS A 75 -3.80 6.14 8.58
CA LYS A 75 -3.72 6.37 10.03
C LYS A 75 -2.65 5.50 10.68
N ALA A 76 -2.61 4.20 10.40
CA ALA A 76 -1.60 3.30 10.96
C ALA A 76 -0.16 3.66 10.50
N ILE A 77 0.00 4.13 9.25
CA ILE A 77 1.29 4.62 8.73
C ILE A 77 1.73 5.89 9.48
N VAL A 78 0.82 6.85 9.65
CA VAL A 78 1.09 8.10 10.37
C VAL A 78 1.42 7.83 11.84
N GLU A 79 0.71 6.92 12.49
CA GLU A 79 1.02 6.47 13.85
C GLU A 79 2.44 5.89 13.96
N GLU A 80 2.87 5.09 12.98
CA GLU A 80 4.24 4.56 12.92
C GLU A 80 5.30 5.67 12.69
N GLU A 81 5.05 6.61 11.79
CA GLU A 81 5.96 7.77 11.58
C GLU A 81 6.10 8.61 12.85
N HIS A 82 4.99 8.85 13.56
CA HIS A 82 5.00 9.54 14.85
C HIS A 82 5.75 8.74 15.93
N ARG A 83 5.62 7.41 15.96
CA ARG A 83 6.38 6.55 16.87
C ARG A 83 7.88 6.68 16.63
N ARG A 84 8.34 6.62 15.36
CA ARG A 84 9.76 6.82 14.99
C ARG A 84 10.27 8.19 15.44
N LYS A 85 9.47 9.23 15.20
CA LYS A 85 9.78 10.60 15.61
C LYS A 85 9.91 10.73 17.14
N ALA A 86 9.02 10.11 17.90
CA ALA A 86 9.08 10.09 19.36
C ALA A 86 10.31 9.37 19.92
N GLU A 87 10.86 8.39 19.18
CA GLU A 87 12.10 7.68 19.51
C GLU A 87 13.38 8.45 19.12
N GLY A 88 13.24 9.66 18.57
CA GLY A 88 14.33 10.60 18.36
C GLY A 88 14.83 10.72 16.92
N LYS A 89 14.15 10.10 15.94
CA LYS A 89 14.48 10.27 14.51
C LYS A 89 13.20 10.50 13.70
N GLU A 90 13.11 11.65 13.04
CA GLU A 90 12.12 11.87 11.99
C GLU A 90 12.51 11.03 10.76
N ASP A 91 11.75 9.98 10.51
CA ASP A 91 12.01 8.96 9.50
C ASP A 91 10.70 8.61 8.80
N LEU A 92 10.31 9.48 7.87
CA LEU A 92 9.05 9.36 7.12
C LEU A 92 9.08 8.12 6.21
N ILE A 93 7.91 7.56 5.97
CA ILE A 93 7.70 6.42 5.08
C ILE A 93 7.27 6.98 3.72
N PRO A 94 8.16 7.01 2.71
CA PRO A 94 7.78 7.49 1.39
C PRO A 94 6.62 6.68 0.82
N MET A 95 5.78 7.34 0.02
CA MET A 95 4.62 6.73 -0.61
C MET A 95 4.56 7.05 -2.10
N ARG A 96 3.84 6.23 -2.85
CA ARG A 96 3.37 6.56 -4.19
C ARG A 96 1.95 6.01 -4.41
N PRO A 97 1.16 6.61 -5.33
CA PRO A 97 -0.20 6.14 -5.63
C PRO A 97 -0.24 4.81 -6.40
N ASP A 98 0.92 4.27 -6.77
CA ASP A 98 1.13 3.00 -7.47
C ASP A 98 0.57 2.94 -8.89
N HIS A 99 -0.73 2.71 -9.01
CA HIS A 99 -1.46 2.62 -10.27
C HIS A 99 -2.53 3.73 -10.34
N GLY A 100 -2.95 4.06 -11.55
CA GLY A 100 -4.08 4.98 -11.79
C GLY A 100 -4.94 4.50 -12.95
N HIS A 101 -6.22 4.88 -12.91
CA HIS A 101 -7.11 4.68 -14.05
C HIS A 101 -6.72 5.58 -15.22
N GLN A 102 -6.71 5.02 -16.42
CA GLN A 102 -6.56 5.82 -17.63
C GLN A 102 -7.83 6.65 -17.82
N MET A 103 -7.70 7.97 -17.78
CA MET A 103 -8.86 8.87 -17.77
C MET A 103 -8.60 10.18 -18.53
N LEU A 104 -9.68 10.90 -18.84
CA LEU A 104 -9.66 12.15 -19.59
C LEU A 104 -8.79 12.04 -20.85
N ASP A 105 -7.81 12.93 -21.03
CA ASP A 105 -6.94 12.98 -22.20
C ASP A 105 -6.06 11.74 -22.35
N ASP A 106 -5.80 11.01 -21.26
CA ASP A 106 -4.96 9.81 -21.32
C ASP A 106 -5.65 8.68 -22.08
N LEU A 107 -7.00 8.64 -22.16
CA LEU A 107 -7.74 7.67 -22.98
C LEU A 107 -7.41 7.75 -24.48
N LYS A 108 -6.91 8.89 -24.95
CA LYS A 108 -6.54 9.12 -26.35
C LYS A 108 -5.05 8.90 -26.60
N LYS A 109 -4.28 8.50 -25.59
CA LYS A 109 -2.83 8.30 -25.66
C LYS A 109 -2.48 6.82 -25.59
N LYS A 110 -1.36 6.45 -26.20
CA LYS A 110 -0.71 5.17 -25.90
C LYS A 110 -0.01 5.31 -24.55
N THR A 111 -0.58 4.71 -23.51
CA THR A 111 -0.05 4.70 -22.15
C THR A 111 0.60 3.36 -21.83
N ASN A 112 1.45 3.34 -20.82
CA ASN A 112 1.82 2.08 -20.17
C ASN A 112 0.62 1.62 -19.32
N PRO A 113 0.25 0.33 -19.34
CA PRO A 113 -0.86 -0.16 -18.52
C PRO A 113 -0.71 0.24 -17.06
N ALA A 114 -1.80 0.75 -16.47
CA ALA A 114 -1.88 1.23 -15.08
C ALA A 114 -0.97 2.44 -14.70
N ILE A 115 -0.19 2.98 -15.64
CA ILE A 115 0.68 4.16 -15.43
C ILE A 115 0.25 5.32 -16.36
N PRO A 116 -0.96 5.89 -16.18
CA PRO A 116 -1.37 7.13 -16.83
C PRO A 116 -0.62 8.33 -16.25
N ARG A 117 -0.70 9.49 -16.91
CA ARG A 117 -0.17 10.75 -16.35
C ARG A 117 -1.15 11.35 -15.34
N LEU A 118 -2.45 11.20 -15.58
CA LEU A 118 -3.51 11.56 -14.66
C LEU A 118 -3.79 10.37 -13.74
N VAL A 119 -3.61 10.59 -12.45
CA VAL A 119 -3.89 9.59 -11.41
C VAL A 119 -4.96 10.19 -10.50
N ALA A 120 -6.08 9.48 -10.35
CA ALA A 120 -7.14 9.78 -9.41
C ALA A 120 -7.68 8.49 -8.80
#